data_AF-A0A7K3FUB1-F1
#
_entry.id   AF-A0A7K3FUB1-F1
#
_cell.length_a   1.000
_cell.length_b   1.000
_cell.length_c   1.000
_cell.angle_alpha   90.00
_cell.angle_beta   90.00
_cell.angle_gamma   90.00
#
_symmetry.space_group_name_H-M   'P 1'
#
loop_
_entity.id
_entity.type
_entity.pdbx_description
1 polymer ?
#
loop_
_entity_poly.entity_id
_entity_poly.type
_entity_poly.pdbx_seq_one_letter_code
_entity_poly.pdbx_strand_id
1 'polypeptide(L)'
;MSSRSRGAGALVALVALFTAGYLAPYLLPTVVGRLSAGLGLTPAQAGLVGSVLLLGSSSAGFALAARGERIGPRGAARAGLLAMLVGYGSAAATGTVPLVVAGAVLGGLGSGTA
;
A
#
# COMPACT_ATOMS: atom_id res chain seq x y z
N MET A 1 -23.74 -27.04 5.98
CA MET A 1 -23.21 -26.24 4.85
C MET A 1 -22.60 -24.88 5.25
N SER A 2 -22.65 -24.47 6.52
CA SER A 2 -22.18 -23.14 6.99
C SER A 2 -20.66 -23.03 7.31
N SER A 3 -19.94 -24.14 7.48
CA SER A 3 -18.50 -24.14 7.78
C SER A 3 -17.63 -24.01 6.52
N ARG A 4 -18.01 -24.66 5.41
CA ARG A 4 -17.28 -24.59 4.13
C ARG A 4 -17.33 -23.18 3.51
N SER A 5 -18.47 -22.49 3.60
CA SER A 5 -18.61 -21.12 3.09
C SER A 5 -17.79 -20.10 3.89
N ARG A 6 -17.69 -20.29 5.21
CA ARG A 6 -16.80 -19.48 6.07
C ARG A 6 -15.32 -19.72 5.78
N GLY A 7 -14.93 -20.97 5.52
CA GLY A 7 -13.56 -21.32 5.12
C GLY A 7 -13.17 -20.71 3.77
N ALA A 8 -14.05 -20.78 2.78
CA ALA A 8 -13.83 -20.14 1.48
C ALA A 8 -13.71 -18.61 1.59
N GLY A 9 -14.59 -17.98 2.38
CA GLY A 9 -14.53 -16.53 2.62
C GLY A 9 -13.25 -16.09 3.35
N ALA A 10 -12.77 -16.87 4.31
CA ALA A 10 -11.51 -16.60 5.00
C ALA A 10 -10.30 -16.73 4.07
N LEU A 11 -10.27 -17.75 3.22
CA LEU A 11 -9.21 -17.94 2.24
C LEU A 11 -9.16 -16.79 1.22
N VAL A 12 -10.32 -16.37 0.70
CA VAL A 12 -10.43 -15.22 -0.21
C VAL A 12 -9.96 -13.94 0.47
N ALA A 13 -10.33 -13.72 1.73
CA ALA A 13 -9.88 -12.56 2.49
C ALA A 13 -8.36 -12.58 2.69
N LEU A 14 -7.76 -13.73 3.02
CA LEU A 14 -6.31 -13.88 3.18
C LEU A 14 -5.55 -13.65 1.87
N VAL A 15 -6.06 -14.17 0.75
CA VAL A 15 -5.47 -13.91 -0.57
C VAL A 15 -5.54 -12.44 -0.91
N ALA A 16 -6.69 -11.79 -0.71
CA ALA A 16 -6.84 -10.35 -0.95
C ALA A 16 -5.90 -9.51 -0.09
N LEU A 17 -5.73 -9.90 1.19
CA LEU A 17 -4.81 -9.26 2.12
C LEU A 17 -3.36 -9.39 1.67
N PHE A 18 -2.95 -10.60 1.31
CA PHE A 18 -1.62 -10.88 0.79
C PHE A 18 -1.35 -10.09 -0.49
N THR A 19 -2.29 -10.09 -1.44
CA THR A 19 -2.17 -9.32 -2.68
C THR A 19 -2.03 -7.82 -2.41
N ALA A 20 -2.84 -7.28 -1.48
CA ALA A 20 -2.76 -5.88 -1.09
C ALA A 20 -1.40 -5.57 -0.44
N GLY A 21 -0.96 -6.37 0.53
CA GLY A 21 0.33 -6.20 1.22
C GLY A 21 1.56 -6.25 0.31
N TYR A 22 1.51 -7.07 -0.75
CA TYR A 22 2.59 -7.18 -1.73
C TYR A 22 2.56 -6.10 -2.82
N LEU A 23 1.52 -5.27 -2.91
CA LEU A 23 1.43 -4.29 -3.98
C LEU A 23 2.54 -3.23 -3.89
N ALA A 24 2.85 -2.75 -2.68
CA ALA A 24 3.91 -1.78 -2.45
C ALA A 24 5.29 -2.22 -2.99
N PRO A 25 5.84 -3.38 -2.62
CA PRO A 25 7.13 -3.83 -3.15
C PRO A 25 7.09 -4.12 -4.65
N TYR A 26 5.95 -4.58 -5.21
CA TYR A 26 5.84 -4.83 -6.65
C TYR A 26 5.71 -3.56 -7.49
N LEU A 27 5.11 -2.49 -6.97
CA LEU A 27 5.04 -1.20 -7.66
C LEU A 27 6.31 -0.37 -7.52
N LEU A 28 7.18 -0.70 -6.56
CA LEU A 28 8.39 0.07 -6.27
C LEU A 28 9.26 0.32 -7.51
N PRO A 29 9.62 -0.69 -8.33
CA PRO A 29 10.48 -0.47 -9.49
C PRO A 29 9.80 0.44 -10.52
N THR A 30 8.49 0.30 -10.71
CA THR A 30 7.69 1.13 -11.62
C THR A 30 7.63 2.58 -11.16
N VAL A 31 7.41 2.82 -9.86
CA VAL A 31 7.35 4.17 -9.28
C VAL A 31 8.73 4.84 -9.37
N VAL A 32 9.80 4.14 -8.97
CA VAL A 32 11.18 4.65 -9.03
C VAL A 32 11.59 4.94 -10.48
N GLY A 33 11.30 4.01 -11.40
CA GLY A 33 11.58 4.18 -12.82
C GLY A 33 10.86 5.38 -13.42
N ARG A 34 9.57 5.56 -13.09
CA ARG A 34 8.79 6.71 -13.54
C ARG A 34 9.29 8.04 -12.96
N LEU A 35 9.66 8.07 -11.68
CA LEU A 35 10.21 9.26 -11.03
C LEU A 35 11.54 9.69 -11.67
N SER A 36 12.42 8.72 -11.93
CA SER A 36 13.74 8.95 -12.52
C SER A 36 13.65 9.31 -14.00
N ALA A 37 13.07 8.44 -14.82
CA ALA A 37 13.06 8.58 -16.28
C ALA A 37 11.93 9.47 -16.81
N GLY A 38 10.77 9.49 -16.14
CA GLY A 38 9.59 10.24 -16.60
C GLY A 38 9.50 11.66 -16.02
N LEU A 39 10.02 11.88 -14.81
CA LEU A 39 9.90 13.15 -14.10
C LEU A 39 11.24 13.82 -13.77
N GLY A 40 12.36 13.25 -14.22
CA GLY A 40 13.68 13.86 -14.16
C GLY A 40 14.32 13.91 -12.77
N LEU A 41 13.82 13.14 -11.80
CA LEU A 41 14.49 13.02 -10.49
C LEU A 41 15.80 12.26 -10.64
N THR A 42 16.77 12.59 -9.78
CA THR A 42 17.98 11.78 -9.70
C THR A 42 17.64 10.36 -9.19
N PRO A 43 18.40 9.32 -9.60
CA PRO A 43 18.19 7.96 -9.12
C PRO A 43 18.19 7.86 -7.58
N ALA A 44 19.03 8.67 -6.91
CA ALA A 44 19.08 8.73 -5.45
C ALA A 44 17.76 9.25 -4.85
N GLN A 45 17.19 10.33 -5.39
CA GLN A 45 15.91 10.88 -4.92
C GLN A 45 14.75 9.92 -5.17
N ALA A 46 14.71 9.28 -6.34
CA ALA A 46 13.70 8.27 -6.64
C ALA A 46 13.82 7.07 -5.68
N GLY A 47 15.04 6.63 -5.37
CA GLY A 47 15.31 5.59 -4.37
C GLY A 47 14.83 5.96 -2.97
N LEU A 48 15.04 7.21 -2.52
CA LEU A 48 14.54 7.69 -1.23
C LEU A 48 13.01 7.61 -1.13
N VAL A 49 12.29 7.98 -2.19
CA VAL A 49 10.82 7.86 -2.24
C VAL A 49 10.41 6.40 -2.06
N GLY A 50 11.10 5.47 -2.74
CA GLY A 50 10.87 4.05 -2.59
C GLY A 50 11.09 3.57 -1.15
N SER A 51 12.18 3.98 -0.51
CA SER A 51 12.47 3.63 0.88
C SER A 51 11.41 4.15 1.84
N VAL A 52 10.97 5.41 1.69
CA VAL A 52 9.91 6.00 2.53
C VAL A 52 8.59 5.26 2.36
N LEU A 53 8.24 4.86 1.14
CA LEU A 53 7.06 4.05 0.85
C LEU A 53 7.11 2.71 1.59
N LEU A 54 8.22 1.98 1.49
CA LEU A 54 8.37 0.67 2.15
C LEU A 54 8.41 0.78 3.68
N LEU A 55 9.09 1.80 4.21
CA LEU A 55 9.10 2.08 5.65
C LEU A 55 7.70 2.45 6.15
N GLY A 56 6.95 3.25 5.39
CA GLY A 56 5.56 3.57 5.70
C GLY A 56 4.69 2.31 5.73
N SER A 57 4.77 1.47 4.70
CA SER A 57 4.07 0.19 4.63
C SER A 57 4.40 -0.70 5.84
N SER A 58 5.68 -0.88 6.16
CA SER A 58 6.09 -1.70 7.31
C SER A 58 5.59 -1.12 8.63
N SER A 59 5.68 0.20 8.80
CA SER A 59 5.23 0.91 10.01
C SER A 59 3.72 0.76 10.21
N ALA A 60 2.95 0.84 9.13
CA ALA A 60 1.51 0.63 9.16
C ALA A 60 1.15 -0.80 9.59
N GLY A 61 1.87 -1.81 9.09
CA GLY A 61 1.69 -3.20 9.50
C GLY A 61 1.99 -3.42 10.98
N PHE A 62 3.10 -2.88 11.49
CA PHE A 62 3.41 -2.95 12.92
C PHE A 62 2.40 -2.21 13.79
N ALA A 63 1.92 -1.03 13.37
CA ALA A 63 0.91 -0.28 14.09
C ALA A 63 -0.42 -1.04 14.17
N LEU A 64 -0.81 -1.73 13.10
CA LEU A 64 -1.98 -2.60 13.07
C LEU A 64 -1.79 -3.82 13.98
N ALA A 65 -0.62 -4.47 13.92
CA ALA A 65 -0.30 -5.60 14.79
C ALA A 65 -0.35 -5.20 16.28
N ALA A 66 0.12 -4.01 16.62
CA ALA A 66 0.13 -3.49 17.98
C ALA A 66 -1.25 -3.00 18.48
N ARG A 67 -2.17 -2.64 17.59
CA ARG A 67 -3.45 -1.98 17.94
C ARG A 67 -4.70 -2.65 17.37
N GLY A 68 -4.56 -3.79 16.70
CA GLY A 68 -5.62 -4.47 15.97
C GLY A 68 -6.80 -4.89 16.86
N GLU A 69 -6.52 -5.27 18.11
CA GLU A 69 -7.55 -5.62 19.09
C GLU A 69 -8.41 -4.41 19.50
N ARG A 70 -7.88 -3.17 19.40
CA ARG A 70 -8.59 -1.94 19.76
C ARG A 70 -9.34 -1.30 18.58
N ILE A 71 -8.79 -1.38 17.37
CA ILE A 71 -9.32 -0.67 16.18
C ILE A 71 -10.36 -1.52 15.43
N GLY A 72 -10.36 -2.84 15.67
CA GLY A 72 -11.25 -3.77 15.02
C GLY A 72 -10.81 -4.11 13.58
N PRO A 73 -10.66 -5.40 13.23
CA PRO A 73 -9.99 -5.82 12.00
C PRO A 73 -10.69 -5.36 10.72
N ARG A 74 -12.03 -5.24 10.74
CA ARG A 74 -12.81 -4.84 9.55
C ARG A 74 -12.65 -3.36 9.20
N GLY A 75 -12.57 -2.48 10.20
CA GLY A 75 -12.44 -1.05 10.00
C GLY A 75 -11.05 -0.70 9.47
N ALA A 76 -10.02 -1.30 10.07
CA ALA A 76 -8.64 -1.11 9.69
C ALA A 76 -8.36 -1.58 8.24
N ALA A 77 -8.83 -2.78 7.87
CA ALA A 77 -8.70 -3.28 6.50
C ALA A 77 -9.41 -2.39 5.46
N ARG A 78 -10.61 -1.87 5.77
CA ARG A 78 -11.32 -0.96 4.84
C ARG A 78 -10.59 0.37 4.67
N ALA A 79 -10.13 0.97 5.77
CA ALA A 79 -9.37 2.21 5.72
C ALA A 79 -8.07 2.02 4.92
N GLY A 80 -7.40 0.89 5.11
CA GLY A 80 -6.22 0.50 4.36
C GLY A 80 -6.44 0.38 2.86
N LEU A 81 -7.46 -0.39 2.46
CA LEU A 81 -7.81 -0.55 1.05
C LEU A 81 -8.24 0.77 0.39
N LEU A 82 -8.95 1.64 1.12
CA LEU A 82 -9.30 2.97 0.62
C LEU A 82 -8.06 3.86 0.45
N ALA A 83 -7.16 3.88 1.44
CA ALA A 83 -5.91 4.63 1.35
C ALA A 83 -5.02 4.13 0.19
N MET A 84 -4.97 2.81 -0.01
CA MET A 84 -4.26 2.16 -1.11
C MET A 84 -4.82 2.57 -2.47
N LEU A 85 -6.15 2.51 -2.64
CA LEU A 85 -6.82 2.87 -3.89
C LEU A 85 -6.65 4.36 -4.21
N VAL A 86 -6.88 5.23 -3.22
CA VAL A 86 -6.74 6.69 -3.40
C VAL A 86 -5.29 7.06 -3.62
N GLY A 87 -4.35 6.49 -2.87
CA GLY A 87 -2.92 6.77 -2.99
C GLY A 87 -2.34 6.36 -4.33
N TYR A 88 -2.40 5.07 -4.68
CA TYR A 88 -1.87 4.61 -5.96
C TYR A 88 -2.66 5.14 -7.16
N GLY A 89 -3.99 5.28 -7.04
CA GLY A 89 -4.83 5.84 -8.09
C GLY A 89 -4.51 7.31 -8.37
N SER A 90 -4.37 8.14 -7.33
CA SER A 90 -3.96 9.55 -7.51
C SER A 90 -2.53 9.66 -8.04
N ALA A 91 -1.61 8.82 -7.58
CA ALA A 91 -0.25 8.77 -8.10
C ALA A 91 -0.21 8.37 -9.58
N ALA A 92 -1.16 7.56 -10.06
CA ALA A 92 -1.26 7.18 -11.48
C ALA A 92 -1.87 8.30 -12.35
N ALA A 93 -2.80 9.08 -11.80
CA ALA A 93 -3.54 10.13 -12.53
C ALA A 93 -2.80 11.47 -12.66
N THR A 94 -1.65 11.64 -11.99
CA THR A 94 -0.89 12.89 -11.96
C THR A 94 0.49 12.76 -12.60
N GLY A 95 0.96 13.88 -13.18
CA GLY A 95 2.33 14.03 -13.68
C GLY A 95 3.23 14.89 -12.78
N THR A 96 2.73 15.40 -11.65
CA THR A 96 3.55 16.24 -10.77
C THR A 96 4.26 15.40 -9.70
N VAL A 97 5.57 15.58 -9.58
CA VAL A 97 6.43 14.83 -8.64
C VAL A 97 5.86 14.80 -7.21
N PRO A 98 5.46 15.93 -6.59
CA PRO A 98 5.00 15.90 -5.20
C PRO A 98 3.75 15.05 -5.00
N LEU A 99 2.82 15.08 -5.95
CA LEU A 99 1.57 14.32 -5.92
C LEU A 99 1.80 12.83 -6.18
N VAL A 100 2.73 12.48 -7.08
CA VAL A 100 3.17 11.09 -7.27
C VAL A 100 3.78 10.53 -5.99
N VAL A 101 4.67 11.28 -5.35
CA VAL A 101 5.34 10.86 -4.10
C VAL A 101 4.31 10.72 -2.98
N ALA A 102 3.46 11.72 -2.78
CA ALA A 102 2.43 11.68 -1.74
C ALA A 102 1.46 10.51 -1.95
N GLY A 103 0.98 10.30 -3.19
CA GLY A 103 0.10 9.19 -3.52
C GLY A 103 0.77 7.83 -3.35
N ALA A 104 2.04 7.69 -3.74
CA ALA A 104 2.78 6.43 -3.57
C ALA A 104 3.04 6.09 -2.08
N VAL A 105 3.34 7.09 -1.25
CA VAL A 105 3.50 6.92 0.21
C VAL A 105 2.16 6.59 0.88
N LEU A 106 1.08 7.28 0.53
CA LEU A 106 -0.27 6.95 1.03
C LEU A 106 -0.71 5.56 0.58
N GLY A 107 -0.40 5.19 -0.66
CA GLY A 107 -0.66 3.87 -1.22
C GLY A 107 0.07 2.77 -0.45
N GLY A 108 1.37 3.00 -0.15
CA GLY A 108 2.20 2.10 0.64
C GLY A 108 1.73 1.96 2.08
N LEU A 109 1.30 3.05 2.73
CA LEU A 109 0.69 3.00 4.06
C LEU A 109 -0.56 2.12 4.06
N GLY A 110 -1.45 2.29 3.06
CA GLY A 110 -2.64 1.45 2.91
C GLY A 110 -2.31 -0.02 2.68
N SER A 111 -1.29 -0.30 1.85
CA SER A 111 -0.74 -1.64 1.62
C SER A 111 -0.31 -2.32 2.91
N GLY A 112 0.33 -1.58 3.84
CA GLY A 112 0.79 -2.12 5.11
C GLY A 112 -0.30 -2.44 6.13
N THR A 113 -1.48 -1.84 5.98
CA THR A 113 -2.64 -2.09 6.87
C THR A 113 -3.53 -3.25 6.42
N ALA A 114 -3.25 -3.82 5.25
CA ALA A 114 -3.79 -5.09 4.79
C ALA A 114 -2.96 -6.21 5.41
#